data_AF-G0N7Y4-F1
#
_entry.id   AF-G0N7Y4-F1
#
_cell.length_a   1.000
_cell.length_b   1.000
_cell.length_c   1.000
_cell.angle_alpha   90.00
_cell.angle_beta   90.00
_cell.angle_gamma   90.00
#
_symmetry.space_group_name_H-M   'P 1'
#
loop_
_entity.id
_entity.type
_entity.pdbx_description
1 polymer ?
#
loop_
_entity_poly.entity_id
_entity_poly.type
_entity_poly.pdbx_seq_one_letter_code
_entity_poly.pdbx_strand_id
1 'polypeptide(L)'
;MFDVRVVDNEDGYRGDTNPYDYRAHIQARRRAQRETEETEMRGMDKQSQFSADEAERGERYITHGLARAAENRAQMNTATATRVSMVLEESHVSSEDIEDGLPSSSSQSHLDEMDNIKNQVKEQDASEGEDDQSIPNATCLECNVCMLRYSNYVTPRILVGCGHTICQGCVSNLLISESVLCPFCRKSSTVPGGLASGLPKNFAILGMIQELGVGEGARN
;
A
#
# COMPACT_ATOMS: atom_id res chain seq x y z
N MET A 1 51.26 -47.08 30.43
CA MET A 1 51.52 -45.96 31.36
C MET A 1 52.08 -44.83 30.53
N PHE A 2 51.21 -43.97 30.01
CA PHE A 2 51.59 -42.73 29.32
C PHE A 2 50.66 -41.64 29.87
N ASP A 3 51.26 -40.69 30.57
CA ASP A 3 50.61 -39.56 31.22
C ASP A 3 49.91 -38.66 30.19
N VAL A 4 48.61 -38.50 30.36
CA VAL A 4 47.83 -37.44 29.70
C VAL A 4 47.96 -36.20 30.57
N ARG A 5 48.81 -35.26 30.16
CA ARG A 5 48.79 -33.90 30.74
C ARG A 5 47.52 -33.21 30.27
N VAL A 6 46.58 -33.08 31.20
CA VAL A 6 45.47 -32.13 31.12
C VAL A 6 46.11 -30.74 31.09
N VAL A 7 45.98 -30.05 29.96
CA VAL A 7 46.27 -28.61 29.88
C VAL A 7 44.96 -27.93 30.20
N ASP A 8 44.86 -27.42 31.43
CA ASP A 8 43.77 -26.54 31.84
C ASP A 8 43.92 -25.23 31.07
N ASN A 9 43.17 -25.09 29.98
CA ASN A 9 42.99 -23.81 29.30
C ASN A 9 41.98 -22.98 30.11
N GLU A 10 42.47 -22.28 31.12
CA GLU A 10 41.78 -21.18 31.78
C GLU A 10 41.82 -19.93 30.89
N ASP A 11 41.13 -19.96 29.75
CA ASP A 11 40.80 -18.75 29.02
C ASP A 11 39.29 -18.58 29.01
N GLY A 12 38.83 -17.64 29.84
CA GLY A 12 37.44 -17.23 29.93
C GLY A 12 36.91 -16.74 28.59
N TYR A 13 36.32 -17.64 27.82
CA TYR A 13 35.40 -17.28 26.75
C TYR A 13 34.13 -16.73 27.41
N ARG A 14 34.12 -15.42 27.66
CA ARG A 14 32.85 -14.67 27.74
C ARG A 14 32.09 -15.02 26.47
N GLY A 15 30.86 -15.50 26.64
CA GLY A 15 29.99 -15.95 25.57
C GLY A 15 29.66 -14.81 24.61
N ASP A 16 30.56 -14.53 23.69
CA ASP A 16 30.26 -13.77 22.49
C ASP A 16 29.41 -14.69 21.62
N THR A 17 28.13 -14.36 21.53
CA THR A 17 27.19 -14.99 20.61
C THR A 17 27.83 -15.10 19.24
N ASN A 18 28.03 -16.34 18.79
CA ASN A 18 28.55 -16.67 17.47
C ASN A 18 27.82 -15.82 16.39
N PRO A 19 28.52 -14.98 15.63
CA PRO A 19 27.94 -14.18 14.54
C PRO A 19 27.26 -15.03 13.44
N TYR A 20 27.46 -16.35 13.48
CA TYR A 20 26.85 -17.34 12.60
C TYR A 20 25.62 -18.06 13.20
N ASP A 21 25.02 -17.59 14.29
CA ASP A 21 23.71 -18.08 14.73
C ASP A 21 22.59 -17.57 13.81
N TYR A 22 22.59 -18.12 12.60
CA TYR A 22 21.65 -17.85 11.53
C TYR A 22 20.20 -18.13 11.95
N ARG A 23 19.98 -19.06 12.89
CA ARG A 23 18.64 -19.34 13.41
C ARG A 23 18.13 -18.17 14.25
N ALA A 24 18.95 -17.62 15.13
CA ALA A 24 18.61 -16.44 15.92
C ALA A 24 18.33 -15.22 15.02
N HIS A 25 19.15 -15.00 13.98
CA HIS A 25 18.96 -13.88 13.05
C HIS A 25 17.67 -13.99 12.22
N ILE A 26 17.35 -15.18 11.70
CA ILE A 26 16.11 -15.41 10.95
C ILE A 26 14.88 -15.24 11.86
N GLN A 27 14.95 -15.71 13.11
CA GLN A 27 13.88 -15.52 14.09
C GLN A 27 13.70 -14.03 14.44
N ALA A 28 14.80 -13.29 14.62
CA ALA A 28 14.78 -11.86 14.88
C ALA A 28 14.17 -11.07 13.71
N ARG A 29 14.53 -11.36 12.46
CA ARG A 29 13.93 -10.70 11.29
C ARG A 29 12.45 -11.01 11.11
N ARG A 30 12.02 -12.26 11.33
CA ARG A 30 10.59 -12.62 11.30
C ARG A 30 9.79 -11.94 12.41
N ARG A 31 10.41 -11.71 13.57
CA ARG A 31 9.80 -10.95 14.67
C ARG A 31 9.69 -9.47 14.31
N ALA A 32 10.75 -8.88 13.77
CA ALA A 32 10.74 -7.49 13.31
C ALA A 32 9.70 -7.25 12.21
N GLN A 33 9.54 -8.19 11.25
CA GLN A 33 8.50 -8.11 10.22
C GLN A 33 7.09 -8.17 10.81
N ARG A 34 6.83 -9.06 11.76
CA ARG A 34 5.53 -9.10 12.45
C ARG A 34 5.27 -7.82 13.25
N GLU A 35 6.29 -7.28 13.91
CA GLU A 35 6.18 -6.02 14.65
C GLU A 35 5.89 -4.85 13.69
N THR A 36 6.52 -4.78 12.51
CA THR A 36 6.21 -3.77 11.49
C THR A 36 4.79 -3.93 10.94
N GLU A 37 4.38 -5.15 10.59
CA GLU A 37 3.03 -5.46 10.10
C GLU A 37 1.95 -5.13 11.16
N GLU A 38 2.21 -5.43 12.45
CA GLU A 38 1.34 -5.06 13.55
C GLU A 38 1.25 -3.54 13.74
N THR A 39 2.36 -2.81 13.60
CA THR A 39 2.36 -1.34 13.66
C THR A 39 1.65 -0.70 12.47
N GLU A 40 1.77 -1.28 11.27
CA GLU A 40 1.06 -0.85 10.06
C GLU A 40 -0.45 -1.08 10.18
N MET A 41 -0.87 -2.28 10.61
CA MET A 41 -2.29 -2.56 10.89
C MET A 41 -2.88 -1.59 11.93
N ARG A 42 -2.15 -1.34 13.02
CA ARG A 42 -2.58 -0.39 14.06
C ARG A 42 -2.55 1.08 13.59
N GLY A 43 -1.78 1.39 12.54
CA GLY A 43 -1.77 2.70 11.88
C GLY A 43 -2.95 2.91 10.93
N MET A 44 -3.33 1.86 10.18
CA MET A 44 -4.49 1.88 9.28
C MET A 44 -5.80 2.09 10.03
N ASP A 45 -5.96 1.47 11.22
CA ASP A 45 -7.12 1.68 12.09
C ASP A 45 -7.29 3.17 12.49
N LYS A 46 -6.18 3.89 12.72
CA LYS A 46 -6.21 5.31 13.07
C LYS A 46 -6.52 6.22 11.89
N GLN A 47 -6.00 5.90 10.70
CA GLN A 47 -6.29 6.65 9.48
C GLN A 47 -7.77 6.51 9.08
N SER A 48 -8.34 5.31 9.25
CA SER A 48 -9.77 5.06 9.03
C SER A 48 -10.65 5.84 10.02
N GLN A 49 -10.29 5.88 11.30
CA GLN A 49 -11.02 6.66 12.32
C GLN A 49 -10.98 8.17 12.03
N PHE A 50 -9.82 8.72 11.64
CA PHE A 50 -9.70 10.14 11.29
C PHE A 50 -10.60 10.53 10.11
N SER A 51 -10.70 9.67 9.09
CA SER A 51 -11.55 9.91 7.92
C SER A 51 -13.05 9.89 8.25
N ALA A 52 -13.48 9.04 9.18
CA ALA A 52 -14.88 8.95 9.59
C ALA A 52 -15.32 10.19 10.40
N ASP A 53 -14.48 10.66 11.32
CA ASP A 53 -14.75 11.86 12.12
C ASP A 53 -14.81 13.15 11.27
N GLU A 54 -14.03 13.22 10.19
CA GLU A 54 -14.01 14.36 9.27
C GLU A 54 -15.24 14.37 8.35
N ALA A 55 -15.66 13.20 7.87
CA ALA A 55 -16.92 13.04 7.12
C ALA A 55 -18.14 13.45 7.95
N GLU A 56 -18.22 13.01 9.22
CA GLU A 56 -19.33 13.35 10.11
C GLU A 56 -19.36 14.87 10.41
N ARG A 57 -18.19 15.51 10.55
CA ARG A 57 -18.09 16.96 10.73
C ARG A 57 -18.57 17.71 9.48
N GLY A 58 -18.25 17.20 8.29
CA GLY A 58 -18.72 17.73 7.01
C GLY A 58 -20.25 17.66 6.87
N GLU A 59 -20.84 16.49 7.18
CA GLU A 59 -22.29 16.30 7.14
C GLU A 59 -23.04 17.22 8.12
N ARG A 60 -22.50 17.41 9.33
CA ARG A 60 -23.07 18.33 10.32
C ARG A 60 -23.04 19.79 9.86
N TYR A 61 -21.99 20.21 9.16
CA TYR A 61 -21.89 21.56 8.60
C TYR A 61 -22.92 21.80 7.49
N ILE A 62 -23.10 20.82 6.59
CA ILE A 62 -24.07 20.89 5.49
C ILE A 62 -25.51 20.94 6.03
N THR A 63 -25.87 20.02 6.94
CA THR A 63 -27.22 19.96 7.52
C THR A 63 -27.57 21.24 8.27
N HIS A 64 -26.65 21.79 9.06
CA HIS A 64 -26.85 23.05 9.76
C HIS A 64 -26.96 24.26 8.79
N GLY A 65 -26.19 24.25 7.70
CA GLY A 65 -26.30 25.25 6.62
C GLY A 65 -27.67 25.24 5.94
N LEU A 66 -28.18 24.05 5.61
CA LEU A 66 -29.52 23.87 5.02
C LEU A 66 -30.63 24.31 5.97
N ALA A 67 -30.53 23.98 7.27
CA ALA A 67 -31.50 24.42 8.27
C ALA A 67 -31.57 25.96 8.37
N ARG A 68 -30.42 26.63 8.45
CA ARG A 68 -30.36 28.10 8.45
C ARG A 68 -30.92 28.71 7.16
N ALA A 69 -30.65 28.12 6.01
CA ALA A 69 -31.20 28.59 4.74
C ALA A 69 -32.74 28.46 4.69
N ALA A 70 -33.29 27.38 5.24
CA ALA A 70 -34.73 27.18 5.35
C ALA A 70 -35.38 28.20 6.29
N GLU A 71 -34.77 28.47 7.45
CA GLU A 71 -35.24 29.51 8.39
C GLU A 71 -35.22 30.90 7.75
N ASN A 72 -34.12 31.27 7.09
CA ASN A 72 -34.00 32.55 6.38
C ASN A 72 -35.06 32.67 5.27
N ARG A 73 -35.32 31.59 4.54
CA ARG A 73 -36.39 31.55 3.51
C ARG A 73 -37.77 31.72 4.14
N ALA A 74 -38.04 31.06 5.26
CA ALA A 74 -39.31 31.20 5.98
C ALA A 74 -39.51 32.64 6.48
N GLN A 75 -38.47 33.27 7.04
CA GLN A 75 -38.51 34.68 7.45
C GLN A 75 -38.80 35.62 6.28
N MET A 76 -38.16 35.40 5.12
CA MET A 76 -38.42 36.18 3.91
C MET A 76 -39.86 36.01 3.41
N ASN A 77 -40.39 34.78 3.45
CA ASN A 77 -41.77 34.48 3.07
C ASN A 77 -42.77 35.15 4.03
N THR A 78 -42.50 35.15 5.34
CA THR A 78 -43.33 35.85 6.31
C THR A 78 -43.27 37.37 6.10
N ALA A 79 -42.09 37.93 5.89
CA ALA A 79 -41.91 39.37 5.63
C ALA A 79 -42.61 39.82 4.34
N THR A 80 -42.56 38.99 3.29
CA THR A 80 -43.30 39.26 2.05
C THR A 80 -44.81 39.14 2.26
N ALA A 81 -45.29 38.14 2.99
CA ALA A 81 -46.71 38.01 3.34
C ALA A 81 -47.22 39.19 4.17
N THR A 82 -46.46 39.65 5.18
CA THR A 82 -46.80 40.86 5.95
C THR A 82 -46.88 42.09 5.06
N ARG A 83 -45.93 42.28 4.13
CA ARG A 83 -45.97 43.41 3.19
C ARG A 83 -47.16 43.34 2.24
N VAL A 84 -47.48 42.16 1.71
CA VAL A 84 -48.68 41.96 0.88
C VAL A 84 -49.95 42.28 1.68
N SER A 85 -50.05 41.82 2.94
CA SER A 85 -51.19 42.13 3.82
C SER A 85 -51.36 43.64 4.05
N MET A 86 -50.26 44.36 4.28
CA MET A 86 -50.28 45.82 4.45
C MET A 86 -50.70 46.56 3.16
N VAL A 87 -50.27 46.08 1.98
CA VAL A 87 -50.68 46.67 0.68
C VAL A 87 -52.16 46.40 0.38
N LEU A 88 -52.68 45.23 0.78
CA LEU A 88 -54.09 44.91 0.62
C LEU A 88 -54.98 45.77 1.52
N GLU A 89 -54.53 46.08 2.75
CA GLU A 89 -55.27 46.93 3.69
C GLU A 89 -55.32 48.42 3.28
N GLU A 90 -54.31 48.94 2.56
CA GLU A 90 -54.29 50.34 2.08
C GLU A 90 -55.11 50.57 0.79
N SER A 91 -55.61 49.52 0.14
CA SER A 91 -56.19 49.64 -1.21
C SER A 91 -57.71 49.78 -1.30
N HIS A 92 -58.50 49.53 -0.24
CA HIS A 92 -59.97 49.54 -0.28
C HIS A 92 -60.57 48.92 -1.57
N VAL A 93 -60.11 47.73 -1.97
CA VAL A 93 -60.70 46.99 -3.10
C VAL A 93 -61.67 45.92 -2.57
N SER A 94 -62.94 46.03 -2.95
CA SER A 94 -64.04 45.13 -2.58
C SER A 94 -63.99 43.78 -3.32
N SER A 95 -64.49 42.75 -2.65
CA SER A 95 -64.27 41.32 -2.85
C SER A 95 -65.02 40.60 -3.99
N GLU A 96 -65.35 41.26 -5.09
CA GLU A 96 -66.01 40.61 -6.23
C GLU A 96 -65.22 40.92 -7.51
N ASP A 97 -64.84 39.85 -8.23
CA ASP A 97 -64.10 39.82 -9.51
C ASP A 97 -62.58 39.53 -9.44
N ILE A 98 -62.19 38.33 -8.98
CA ILE A 98 -61.02 37.62 -9.54
C ILE A 98 -61.38 36.13 -9.69
N GLU A 99 -62.08 35.80 -10.77
CA GLU A 99 -62.15 34.44 -11.30
C GLU A 99 -61.10 34.28 -12.41
N ASP A 100 -60.45 33.11 -12.38
CA ASP A 100 -59.80 32.42 -13.48
C ASP A 100 -58.43 32.86 -13.99
N GLY A 101 -57.46 31.96 -13.77
CA GLY A 101 -56.50 31.61 -14.81
C GLY A 101 -55.03 31.73 -14.42
N LEU A 102 -54.49 30.64 -13.87
CA LEU A 102 -53.05 30.40 -13.86
C LEU A 102 -52.46 30.60 -15.28
N PRO A 103 -51.31 31.27 -15.45
CA PRO A 103 -50.49 31.05 -16.63
C PRO A 103 -49.80 29.69 -16.49
N SER A 104 -50.44 28.66 -17.02
CA SER A 104 -49.76 27.44 -17.43
C SER A 104 -48.98 27.75 -18.71
N SER A 105 -47.73 27.27 -18.76
CA SER A 105 -46.75 27.37 -19.87
C SER A 105 -45.92 28.66 -19.95
N SER A 106 -44.66 28.57 -19.49
CA SER A 106 -43.45 29.14 -20.13
C SER A 106 -42.20 29.13 -19.22
N SER A 107 -42.03 28.14 -18.33
CA SER A 107 -40.71 27.96 -17.66
C SER A 107 -40.30 26.49 -17.52
N GLN A 108 -41.01 25.59 -18.19
CA GLN A 108 -40.72 24.14 -18.17
C GLN A 108 -39.52 23.74 -19.05
N SER A 109 -38.73 24.69 -19.57
CA SER A 109 -37.57 24.40 -20.42
C SER A 109 -36.23 24.51 -19.69
N HIS A 110 -36.21 24.75 -18.38
CA HIS A 110 -34.96 25.01 -17.63
C HIS A 110 -34.61 23.94 -16.58
N LEU A 111 -35.46 22.93 -16.39
CA LEU A 111 -35.21 21.82 -15.45
C LEU A 111 -34.76 20.52 -16.13
N ASP A 112 -34.96 20.39 -17.45
CA ASP A 112 -34.55 19.19 -18.20
C ASP A 112 -33.06 19.24 -18.64
N GLU A 113 -32.37 20.36 -18.43
CA GLU A 113 -30.94 20.50 -18.80
C GLU A 113 -29.98 20.01 -17.70
N MET A 114 -30.48 19.77 -16.47
CA MET A 114 -29.65 19.27 -15.37
C MET A 114 -29.62 17.75 -15.24
N ASP A 115 -30.52 17.01 -15.90
CA ASP A 115 -30.50 15.54 -15.91
C ASP A 115 -29.64 14.94 -17.04
N ASN A 116 -29.29 15.72 -18.07
CA ASN A 116 -28.40 15.29 -19.15
C ASN A 116 -26.92 15.26 -18.73
N ILE A 117 -26.54 16.00 -17.69
CA ILE A 117 -25.16 15.98 -17.14
C ILE A 117 -24.92 14.69 -16.33
N LYS A 118 -25.96 14.14 -15.68
CA LYS A 118 -25.84 12.95 -14.83
C LYS A 118 -25.65 11.65 -15.62
N ASN A 119 -26.12 11.63 -16.88
CA ASN A 119 -26.01 10.46 -17.76
C ASN A 119 -24.75 10.48 -18.65
N GLN A 120 -23.98 11.58 -18.71
CA GLN A 120 -22.73 11.64 -19.48
C GLN A 120 -21.48 11.21 -18.70
N VAL A 121 -21.57 10.94 -17.40
CA VAL A 121 -20.41 10.54 -16.56
C VAL A 121 -20.35 9.02 -16.31
N LYS A 122 -21.22 8.21 -16.93
CA LYS A 122 -21.36 6.77 -16.59
C LYS A 122 -20.83 5.76 -17.61
N GLU A 123 -20.30 6.19 -18.75
CA GLU A 123 -19.89 5.25 -19.83
C GLU A 123 -18.43 5.42 -20.30
N GLN A 124 -17.55 6.03 -19.49
CA GLN A 124 -16.10 6.11 -19.80
C GLN A 124 -15.19 5.38 -18.80
N ASP A 125 -15.71 4.42 -18.03
CA ASP A 125 -14.89 3.53 -17.18
C ASP A 125 -15.08 2.06 -17.60
N ALA A 126 -14.59 1.70 -18.79
CA ALA A 126 -14.44 0.30 -19.20
C ALA A 126 -13.39 0.15 -20.31
N SER A 127 -12.17 0.64 -20.09
CA SER A 127 -10.91 0.02 -20.55
C SER A 127 -9.72 0.90 -20.21
N GLU A 128 -9.55 1.22 -18.93
CA GLU A 128 -8.20 1.39 -18.41
C GLU A 128 -7.66 -0.03 -18.22
N GLY A 129 -6.99 -0.53 -19.26
CA GLY A 129 -5.99 -1.55 -19.03
C GLY A 129 -4.96 -0.90 -18.12
N GLU A 130 -5.05 -1.22 -16.83
CA GLU A 130 -4.04 -0.92 -15.83
C GLU A 130 -2.72 -1.50 -16.35
N ASP A 131 -1.93 -0.69 -17.04
CA ASP A 131 -0.51 -0.90 -17.12
C ASP A 131 0.03 -0.61 -15.72
N ASP A 132 -0.05 -1.64 -14.87
CA ASP A 132 0.72 -1.74 -13.64
C ASP A 132 2.21 -1.71 -14.02
N GLN A 133 2.71 -0.53 -14.36
CA GLN A 133 4.11 -0.17 -14.26
C GLN A 133 4.39 0.11 -12.78
N SER A 134 4.03 -0.85 -11.92
CA SER A 134 4.79 -1.06 -10.70
C SER A 134 6.23 -1.29 -11.17
N ILE A 135 7.09 -0.34 -10.78
CA ILE A 135 8.55 -0.49 -10.81
C ILE A 135 8.85 -1.96 -10.50
N PRO A 136 9.60 -2.69 -11.35
CA PRO A 136 9.81 -4.12 -11.18
C PRO A 136 10.23 -4.36 -9.74
N ASN A 137 9.30 -4.98 -9.01
CA ASN A 137 9.24 -4.99 -7.58
C ASN A 137 10.63 -5.37 -7.04
N ALA A 138 11.18 -4.58 -6.11
CA ALA A 138 12.55 -4.73 -5.62
C ALA A 138 12.83 -6.12 -4.98
N THR A 139 11.79 -6.94 -4.86
CA THR A 139 11.78 -8.37 -4.52
C THR A 139 12.50 -9.26 -5.55
N CYS A 140 12.69 -8.82 -6.80
CA CYS A 140 13.45 -9.58 -7.81
C CYS A 140 14.98 -9.56 -7.56
N LEU A 141 15.45 -8.68 -6.67
CA LEU A 141 16.86 -8.46 -6.34
C LEU A 141 17.24 -9.01 -4.96
N GLU A 142 16.44 -9.89 -4.37
CA GLU A 142 16.78 -10.56 -3.12
C GLU A 142 16.68 -12.09 -3.22
N CYS A 143 17.40 -12.77 -2.34
CA CYS A 143 17.39 -14.21 -2.27
C CYS A 143 16.16 -14.70 -1.51
N ASN A 144 15.25 -15.43 -2.16
CA ASN A 144 14.03 -15.99 -1.55
C ASN A 144 14.26 -17.05 -0.45
N VAL A 145 15.51 -17.38 -0.13
CA VAL A 145 15.88 -18.32 0.96
C VAL A 145 16.30 -17.57 2.23
N CYS A 146 17.13 -16.54 2.10
CA CYS A 146 17.65 -15.77 3.24
C CYS A 146 17.13 -14.33 3.31
N MET A 147 16.30 -13.92 2.35
CA MET A 147 15.75 -12.58 2.17
C MET A 147 16.84 -11.49 2.27
N LEU A 148 18.03 -11.79 1.75
CA LEU A 148 19.13 -10.84 1.63
C LEU A 148 19.18 -10.31 0.20
N ARG A 149 19.31 -8.99 0.08
CA ARG A 149 19.51 -8.33 -1.19
C ARG A 149 20.79 -8.81 -1.85
N TYR A 150 20.69 -9.17 -3.12
CA TYR A 150 21.82 -9.55 -3.93
C TYR A 150 22.78 -8.36 -4.07
N SER A 151 24.08 -8.65 -4.03
CA SER A 151 25.15 -7.66 -4.10
C SER A 151 26.44 -8.36 -4.55
N ASN A 152 27.53 -7.59 -4.65
CA ASN A 152 28.85 -8.17 -4.89
C ASN A 152 29.24 -9.22 -3.83
N TYR A 153 28.75 -9.06 -2.59
CA TYR A 153 28.99 -10.00 -1.49
C TYR A 153 27.94 -11.11 -1.43
N VAL A 154 26.68 -10.78 -1.71
CA VAL A 154 25.57 -11.75 -1.79
C VAL A 154 25.37 -12.12 -3.26
N THR A 155 26.26 -12.96 -3.78
CA THR A 155 26.25 -13.32 -5.21
C THR A 155 25.11 -14.30 -5.54
N PRO A 156 24.23 -14.00 -6.51
CA PRO A 156 23.23 -14.94 -7.00
C PRO A 156 23.86 -16.06 -7.85
N ARG A 157 23.56 -17.32 -7.54
CA ARG A 157 24.04 -18.52 -8.22
C ARG A 157 22.88 -19.33 -8.79
N ILE A 158 23.03 -19.86 -9.99
CA ILE A 158 21.99 -20.63 -10.68
C ILE A 158 22.19 -22.13 -10.41
N LEU A 159 21.15 -22.79 -9.94
CA LEU A 159 21.11 -24.23 -9.75
C LEU A 159 20.91 -24.95 -11.10
N VAL A 160 21.96 -25.59 -11.62
CA VAL A 160 21.98 -26.18 -12.97
C VAL A 160 20.91 -27.25 -13.22
N GLY A 161 20.43 -27.95 -12.19
CA GLY A 161 19.40 -28.98 -12.33
C GLY A 161 17.97 -28.43 -12.51
N CYS A 162 17.75 -27.13 -12.31
CA CYS A 162 16.41 -26.55 -12.38
C CYS A 162 16.30 -25.09 -12.83
N GLY A 163 17.40 -24.33 -12.90
CA GLY A 163 17.41 -22.93 -13.29
C GLY A 163 17.05 -21.94 -12.17
N HIS A 164 16.67 -22.39 -10.97
CA HIS A 164 16.38 -21.49 -9.86
C HIS A 164 17.66 -20.81 -9.35
N THR A 165 17.52 -19.55 -8.93
CA THR A 165 18.63 -18.76 -8.39
C THR A 165 18.54 -18.66 -6.87
N ILE A 166 19.66 -18.90 -6.18
CA ILE A 166 19.82 -18.70 -4.74
C ILE A 166 21.19 -18.05 -4.47
N CYS A 167 21.38 -17.37 -3.35
CA CYS A 167 22.67 -16.74 -3.07
C CYS A 167 23.76 -17.79 -2.76
N GLN A 168 25.02 -17.44 -2.99
CA GLN A 168 26.17 -18.30 -2.76
C GLN A 168 26.23 -18.83 -1.32
N GLY A 169 25.89 -18.01 -0.31
CA GLY A 169 25.83 -18.45 1.09
C GLY A 169 24.76 -19.53 1.32
N CYS A 170 23.58 -19.39 0.70
CA CYS A 170 22.53 -20.41 0.78
C CYS A 170 22.93 -21.70 0.07
N VAL A 171 23.64 -21.63 -1.06
CA VAL A 171 24.19 -22.84 -1.72
C VAL A 171 25.14 -23.56 -0.77
N SER A 172 26.10 -22.84 -0.16
CA SER A 172 27.07 -23.45 0.75
C SER A 172 26.40 -24.15 1.94
N ASN A 173 25.31 -23.58 2.46
CA ASN A 173 24.58 -24.15 3.60
C ASN A 173 23.71 -25.36 3.22
N LEU A 174 23.25 -25.43 1.98
CA LEU A 174 22.41 -26.53 1.47
C LEU A 174 23.24 -27.61 0.77
N LEU A 175 24.55 -27.41 0.65
CA LEU A 175 25.45 -28.35 0.00
C LEU A 175 25.63 -29.60 0.87
N ILE A 176 25.34 -30.75 0.29
CA ILE A 176 25.58 -32.06 0.90
C ILE A 176 26.54 -32.80 -0.03
N SER A 177 27.78 -32.96 0.44
CA SER A 177 28.91 -33.46 -0.35
C SER A 177 29.18 -32.62 -1.60
N GLU A 178 28.57 -32.98 -2.74
CA GLU A 178 28.75 -32.31 -4.03
C GLU A 178 27.41 -32.00 -4.73
N SER A 179 26.31 -32.07 -3.98
CA SER A 179 24.97 -31.84 -4.52
C SER A 179 24.17 -30.91 -3.63
N VAL A 180 23.28 -30.14 -4.25
CA VAL A 180 22.35 -29.25 -3.57
C VAL A 180 20.93 -29.52 -4.05
N LEU A 181 19.99 -29.65 -3.11
CA LEU A 181 18.56 -29.75 -3.42
C LEU A 181 17.96 -28.36 -3.51
N CYS A 182 17.27 -28.09 -4.62
CA CYS A 182 16.57 -26.83 -4.79
C CYS A 182 15.44 -26.68 -3.75
N PRO A 183 15.38 -25.59 -2.98
CA PRO A 183 14.32 -25.39 -1.98
C PRO A 183 12.93 -25.17 -2.60
N PHE A 184 12.87 -24.75 -3.87
CA PHE A 184 11.61 -24.44 -4.56
C PHE A 184 11.00 -25.64 -5.27
N CYS A 185 11.82 -26.44 -5.95
CA CYS A 185 11.34 -27.55 -6.79
C CYS A 185 11.93 -28.92 -6.42
N ARG A 186 12.74 -29.00 -5.35
CA ARG A 186 13.37 -30.23 -4.82
C ARG A 186 14.26 -30.99 -5.81
N LYS A 187 14.56 -30.44 -6.98
CA LYS A 187 15.50 -31.03 -7.94
C LYS A 187 16.93 -30.93 -7.43
N SER A 188 17.69 -32.02 -7.58
CA SER A 188 19.12 -32.05 -7.26
C SER A 188 19.92 -31.33 -8.33
N SER A 189 20.92 -30.55 -7.92
CA SER A 189 21.90 -29.92 -8.78
C SER A 189 23.30 -30.29 -8.30
N THR A 190 24.12 -30.80 -9.21
CA THR A 190 25.54 -31.08 -8.93
C THR A 190 26.32 -29.77 -8.84
N VAL A 191 27.17 -29.66 -7.83
CA VAL A 191 28.02 -28.50 -7.58
C VAL A 191 29.47 -28.88 -7.90
N PRO A 192 30.05 -28.37 -8.99
CA PRO A 192 31.42 -28.70 -9.38
C PRO A 192 32.41 -28.38 -8.26
N GLY A 193 33.18 -29.39 -7.84
CA GLY A 193 34.21 -29.26 -6.82
C GLY A 193 33.69 -29.00 -5.40
N GLY A 194 32.40 -29.22 -5.13
CA GLY A 194 31.82 -29.02 -3.79
C GLY A 194 31.91 -27.58 -3.29
N LEU A 195 32.08 -26.61 -4.18
CA LEU A 195 32.17 -25.20 -3.84
C LEU A 195 31.00 -24.45 -4.47
N ALA A 196 30.27 -23.68 -3.68
CA ALA A 196 29.18 -22.84 -4.18
C ALA A 196 29.62 -21.86 -5.27
N SER A 197 30.92 -21.53 -5.31
CA SER A 197 31.53 -20.71 -6.36
C SER A 197 31.58 -21.39 -7.74
N GLY A 198 31.49 -22.72 -7.78
CA GLY A 198 31.48 -23.54 -9.00
C GLY A 198 30.17 -23.48 -9.78
N LEU A 199 29.07 -23.01 -9.15
CA LEU A 199 27.83 -22.76 -9.87
C LEU A 199 27.89 -21.43 -10.65
N PRO A 200 27.26 -21.35 -11.83
CA PRO A 200 27.24 -20.11 -12.62
C PRO A 200 26.58 -18.96 -11.87
N LYS A 201 27.13 -17.76 -12.00
CA LYS A 201 26.54 -16.52 -11.47
C LYS A 201 25.34 -16.11 -12.33
N ASN A 202 24.31 -15.55 -11.71
CA ASN A 202 23.24 -14.90 -12.45
C ASN A 202 23.62 -13.44 -12.76
N PHE A 203 24.23 -13.22 -13.92
CA PHE A 203 24.67 -11.89 -14.34
C PHE A 203 23.52 -10.94 -14.66
N ALA A 204 22.34 -11.43 -15.03
CA ALA A 204 21.17 -10.58 -15.26
C ALA A 204 20.76 -9.86 -13.97
N ILE A 205 20.71 -10.58 -12.85
CA ILE A 205 20.42 -9.98 -11.53
C ILE A 205 21.51 -9.00 -11.11
N LEU A 206 22.78 -9.35 -11.32
CA LEU A 206 23.90 -8.44 -10.99
C LEU A 206 23.88 -7.17 -11.84
N GLY A 207 23.53 -7.27 -13.13
CA GLY A 207 23.35 -6.14 -14.03
C GLY A 207 22.20 -5.23 -13.58
N MET A 208 21.05 -5.82 -13.24
CA MET A 208 19.90 -5.07 -12.71
C MET A 208 20.25 -4.29 -11.43
N ILE A 209 21.06 -4.86 -10.52
CA ILE A 209 21.52 -4.14 -9.31
C ILE A 209 22.39 -2.93 -9.68
N GLN A 210 23.27 -3.10 -10.67
CA GLN A 210 24.19 -2.06 -11.11
C GLN A 210 23.47 -0.92 -11.84
N GLU A 211 22.45 -1.25 -12.65
CA GLU A 211 21.64 -0.29 -13.40
C GLU A 211 20.66 0.48 -12.51
N LEU A 212 20.04 -0.19 -11.54
CA LEU A 212 19.06 0.43 -10.64
C LEU A 212 19.72 1.25 -9.52
N GLY A 213 21.06 1.33 -9.47
CA GLY A 213 21.78 2.14 -8.48
C GLY A 213 21.42 1.80 -7.04
N VAL A 214 20.89 0.59 -6.78
CA VAL A 214 20.47 0.19 -5.44
C VAL A 214 21.68 -0.33 -4.68
N GLY A 215 22.61 0.58 -4.46
CA GLY A 215 23.88 0.35 -3.79
C GLY A 215 24.63 1.66 -3.67
N GLU A 216 24.66 2.19 -2.45
CA GLU A 216 25.43 3.35 -1.98
C GLU A 216 24.73 4.71 -2.08
N GLY A 217 23.85 4.94 -1.09
CA GLY A 217 23.73 6.28 -0.53
C GLY A 217 25.04 6.70 0.16
N ALA A 218 25.40 7.97 -0.06
CA ALA A 218 26.43 8.80 0.57
C ALA A 218 27.87 8.71 0.05
N ARG A 219 28.29 9.81 -0.62
CA ARG A 219 29.46 10.63 -0.28
C ARG A 219 29.33 11.99 -0.98
N ASN A 220 28.77 12.97 -0.26
CA ASN A 220 29.07 14.40 -0.42
C ASN A 220 29.83 14.84 0.82
#